data_AF-A0A9D1UC37-F1
#
_entry.id   AF-A0A9D1UC37-F1
#
_cell.length_a   1.000
_cell.length_b   1.000
_cell.length_c   1.000
_cell.angle_alpha   90.00
_cell.angle_beta   90.00
_cell.angle_gamma   90.00
#
_symmetry.space_group_name_H-M   'P 1'
#
loop_
_entity.id
_entity.type
_entity.pdbx_description
1 polymer ?
#
loop_
_entity_poly.entity_id
_entity_poly.type
_entity_poly.pdbx_seq_one_letter_code
_entity_poly.pdbx_strand_id
1 'polypeptide(L)'
;MENQHMQENLQTEENQQTEESRQREEAQSSQRPRGKWFGRGIYGSKDVPIRILDGLIGVLAGAALILIIYFTINGGFQITFDTQGGSQVAAQKLRYGQLVSKPEEPYKPGYDFQGWYGQIEGEETAWSFESEKVTGDITLYARWTPAQITVKFDLNGGVSQEGSDVLAPMEVTFGETYGELPVVSKQGSTFLGWEYDGEIITSDTIVQMTGEHVLTAAWE
;
A
#
# COMPACT_ATOMS: atom_id res chain seq x y z
N MET A 1 26.97 -86.14 49.89
CA MET A 1 25.53 -85.89 49.64
C MET A 1 25.12 -84.65 50.43
N GLU A 2 25.76 -83.51 50.17
CA GLU A 2 25.65 -82.31 51.04
C GLU A 2 25.48 -81.01 50.24
N ASN A 3 25.47 -81.10 48.89
CA ASN A 3 25.26 -79.95 48.00
C ASN A 3 23.87 -79.91 47.35
N GLN A 4 23.01 -80.91 47.56
CA GLN A 4 21.62 -80.89 47.10
C GLN A 4 20.66 -80.30 48.15
N HIS A 5 20.94 -80.45 49.44
CA HIS A 5 20.11 -79.89 50.51
C HIS A 5 20.28 -78.36 50.70
N MET A 6 21.42 -77.79 50.29
CA MET A 6 21.64 -76.33 50.38
C MET A 6 20.91 -75.55 49.27
N GLN A 7 20.79 -76.11 48.06
CA GLN A 7 20.12 -75.46 46.94
C GLN A 7 18.59 -75.47 47.08
N GLU A 8 18.02 -76.51 47.70
CA GLU A 8 16.58 -76.60 47.95
C GLU A 8 16.11 -75.60 49.03
N ASN A 9 16.95 -75.35 50.05
CA ASN A 9 16.67 -74.33 51.07
C ASN A 9 16.76 -72.90 50.50
N LEU A 10 17.76 -72.60 49.65
CA LEU A 10 17.90 -71.28 49.02
C LEU A 10 16.72 -70.95 48.10
N GLN A 11 16.23 -71.92 47.33
CA GLN A 11 15.07 -71.73 46.45
C GLN A 11 13.77 -71.54 47.24
N THR A 12 13.66 -72.16 48.41
CA THR A 12 12.50 -72.05 49.29
C THR A 12 12.46 -70.68 49.97
N GLU A 13 13.61 -70.17 50.44
CA GLU A 13 13.72 -68.85 51.04
C GLU A 13 13.47 -67.71 50.02
N GLU A 14 13.96 -67.83 48.79
CA GLU A 14 13.77 -66.84 47.72
C GLU A 14 12.30 -66.78 47.25
N ASN A 15 11.62 -67.92 47.16
CA ASN A 15 10.19 -67.98 46.88
C ASN A 15 9.35 -67.37 48.03
N GLN A 16 9.74 -67.60 49.28
CA GLN A 16 9.04 -67.04 50.44
C GLN A 16 9.19 -65.51 50.53
N GLN A 17 10.37 -64.97 50.22
CA GLN A 17 10.60 -63.52 50.12
C GLN A 17 9.85 -62.88 48.94
N THR A 18 9.69 -63.59 47.84
CA THR A 18 8.95 -63.12 46.65
C THR A 18 7.44 -63.07 46.90
N GLU A 19 6.90 -64.05 47.64
CA GLU A 19 5.50 -64.08 48.03
C GLU A 19 5.19 -63.01 49.10
N GLU A 20 6.06 -62.82 50.09
CA GLU A 20 5.91 -61.77 51.11
C GLU A 20 6.03 -60.35 50.51
N SER A 21 6.88 -60.14 49.51
CA SER A 21 6.98 -58.85 48.81
C SER A 21 5.76 -58.57 47.94
N ARG A 22 5.20 -59.58 47.25
CA ARG A 22 3.90 -59.46 46.55
C ARG A 22 2.75 -59.17 47.49
N GLN A 23 2.65 -59.88 48.61
CA GLN A 23 1.59 -59.64 49.60
C GLN A 23 1.73 -58.27 50.28
N ARG A 24 2.95 -57.78 50.48
CA ARG A 24 3.20 -56.39 50.95
C ARG A 24 2.84 -55.34 49.90
N GLU A 25 3.09 -55.58 48.61
CA GLU A 25 2.65 -54.69 47.53
C GLU A 25 1.12 -54.67 47.37
N GLU A 26 0.44 -55.81 47.49
CA GLU A 26 -1.03 -55.90 47.43
C GLU A 26 -1.70 -55.26 48.66
N ALA A 27 -1.11 -55.43 49.86
CA ALA A 27 -1.58 -54.75 51.08
C ALA A 27 -1.34 -53.22 51.02
N GLN A 28 -0.27 -52.76 50.36
CA GLN A 28 -0.01 -51.32 50.16
C GLN A 28 -0.83 -50.70 49.03
N SER A 29 -1.25 -51.47 48.01
CA SER A 29 -2.11 -50.97 46.94
C SER A 29 -3.58 -50.83 47.36
N SER A 30 -4.05 -51.70 48.28
CA SER A 30 -5.41 -51.69 48.84
C SER A 30 -5.65 -50.64 49.93
N GLN A 31 -4.58 -50.01 50.45
CA GLN A 31 -4.64 -48.92 51.43
C GLN A 31 -3.98 -47.62 50.92
N ARG A 32 -4.22 -47.24 49.67
CA ARG A 32 -4.14 -45.82 49.32
C ARG A 32 -5.51 -45.21 49.57
N PRO A 33 -5.68 -44.28 50.54
CA PRO A 33 -6.88 -43.45 50.52
C PRO A 33 -6.91 -42.81 49.14
N ARG A 34 -8.08 -42.81 48.49
CA ARG A 34 -8.28 -42.04 47.25
C ARG A 34 -8.01 -40.57 47.58
N GLY A 35 -6.75 -40.17 47.50
CA GLY A 35 -6.33 -38.79 47.58
C GLY A 35 -7.02 -38.10 46.42
N LYS A 36 -7.96 -37.20 46.74
CA LYS A 36 -8.55 -36.29 45.77
C LYS A 36 -7.40 -35.71 44.95
N TRP A 37 -7.35 -36.08 43.67
CA TRP A 37 -6.45 -35.46 42.72
C TRP A 37 -6.84 -33.99 42.63
N PHE A 38 -6.11 -33.14 43.35
CA PHE A 38 -6.19 -31.70 43.21
C PHE A 38 -5.40 -31.30 41.97
N GLY A 39 -5.91 -31.65 40.79
CA GLY A 39 -5.77 -30.76 39.66
C GLY A 39 -6.53 -29.48 40.00
N ARG A 40 -5.90 -28.57 40.75
CA ARG A 40 -6.39 -27.20 40.95
C ARG A 40 -6.21 -26.44 39.64
N GLY A 41 -6.98 -26.84 38.63
CA GLY A 41 -7.55 -25.89 37.70
C GLY A 41 -8.51 -25.00 38.48
N ILE A 42 -8.70 -23.78 38.00
CA ILE A 42 -9.50 -22.67 38.54
C ILE A 42 -10.94 -22.98 39.01
N TYR A 43 -11.41 -24.23 38.94
CA TYR A 43 -12.72 -24.69 39.37
C TYR A 43 -12.70 -25.25 40.81
N GLY A 44 -12.26 -24.42 41.76
CA GLY A 44 -12.33 -24.73 43.19
C GLY A 44 -13.54 -24.06 43.84
N SER A 45 -14.60 -24.83 44.10
CA SER A 45 -15.62 -24.55 45.12
C SER A 45 -16.55 -23.33 44.91
N LYS A 46 -17.32 -23.31 43.81
CA LYS A 46 -18.67 -22.73 43.71
C LYS A 46 -19.41 -23.51 42.63
N ASP A 47 -20.59 -24.07 42.91
CA ASP A 47 -21.41 -24.75 41.90
C ASP A 47 -21.82 -23.74 40.82
N VAL A 48 -21.07 -23.66 39.72
CA VAL A 48 -21.45 -22.86 38.56
C VAL A 48 -22.28 -23.79 37.66
N PRO A 49 -23.59 -23.58 37.51
CA PRO A 49 -24.41 -24.35 36.59
C PRO A 49 -23.82 -24.25 35.18
N ILE A 50 -23.75 -25.37 34.46
CA ILE A 50 -23.22 -25.44 33.08
C ILE A 50 -23.85 -24.35 32.18
N ARG A 51 -25.12 -24.00 32.42
CA ARG A 51 -25.85 -22.92 31.73
C ARG A 51 -25.24 -21.52 31.90
N ILE A 52 -24.60 -21.23 33.02
CA ILE A 52 -23.88 -19.95 33.25
C ILE A 52 -22.55 -19.96 32.50
N LEU A 53 -21.89 -21.13 32.41
CA LEU A 53 -20.64 -21.29 31.65
C LEU A 53 -20.88 -21.07 30.15
N ASP A 54 -21.95 -21.66 29.60
CA ASP A 54 -22.34 -21.48 28.19
C ASP A 54 -22.72 -20.02 27.87
N GLY A 55 -23.41 -19.35 28.80
CA GLY A 55 -23.73 -17.92 28.69
C GLY A 55 -22.48 -17.05 28.69
N LEU A 56 -21.50 -17.34 29.56
CA LEU A 56 -20.22 -16.64 29.61
C LEU A 56 -19.38 -16.88 28.34
N ILE A 57 -19.38 -18.10 27.80
CA ILE A 57 -18.71 -18.41 26.53
C ILE A 57 -19.37 -17.64 25.38
N GLY A 58 -20.70 -17.58 25.32
CA GLY A 58 -21.42 -16.79 24.32
C GLY A 58 -21.13 -15.29 24.40
N VAL A 59 -21.07 -14.72 25.61
CA VAL A 59 -20.70 -13.32 25.84
C VAL A 59 -19.24 -13.05 25.46
N LEU A 60 -18.32 -13.95 25.81
CA LEU A 60 -16.90 -13.83 25.44
C LEU A 60 -16.69 -13.99 23.93
N ALA A 61 -17.40 -14.90 23.28
CA ALA A 61 -17.35 -15.08 21.82
C ALA A 61 -17.93 -13.85 21.10
N GLY A 62 -19.04 -13.29 21.58
CA GLY A 62 -19.62 -12.05 21.07
C GLY A 62 -18.70 -10.85 21.27
N ALA A 63 -18.11 -10.69 22.45
CA ALA A 63 -17.13 -9.63 22.74
C ALA A 63 -15.86 -9.78 21.89
N ALA A 64 -15.36 -11.01 21.71
CA ALA A 64 -14.24 -11.29 20.83
C ALA A 64 -14.58 -10.96 19.37
N LEU A 65 -15.78 -11.29 18.89
CA LEU A 65 -16.24 -10.95 17.54
C LEU A 65 -16.34 -9.43 17.36
N ILE A 66 -16.92 -8.70 18.33
CA ILE A 66 -16.99 -7.23 18.31
C ILE A 66 -15.58 -6.63 18.30
N LEU A 67 -14.65 -7.15 19.11
CA LEU A 67 -13.26 -6.69 19.11
C LEU A 67 -12.56 -7.01 17.78
N ILE A 68 -12.77 -8.17 17.19
CA ILE A 68 -12.24 -8.52 15.88
C ILE A 68 -12.79 -7.57 14.81
N ILE A 69 -14.10 -7.27 14.81
CA ILE A 69 -14.74 -6.30 13.91
C ILE A 69 -14.17 -4.89 14.14
N TYR A 70 -14.03 -4.47 15.39
CA TYR A 70 -13.47 -3.17 15.76
C TYR A 70 -12.02 -3.04 15.28
N PHE A 71 -11.16 -4.03 15.54
CA PHE A 71 -9.77 -4.03 15.08
C PHE A 71 -9.64 -4.17 13.57
N THR A 72 -10.58 -4.85 12.89
CA THR A 72 -10.56 -4.95 11.42
C THR A 72 -11.01 -3.65 10.75
N ILE A 73 -11.94 -2.89 11.35
CA ILE A 73 -12.39 -1.59 10.82
C ILE A 73 -11.42 -0.46 11.20
N ASN A 74 -10.90 -0.47 12.43
CA ASN A 74 -10.08 0.63 12.95
C ASN A 74 -8.58 0.38 12.81
N GLY A 75 -8.13 -0.87 12.67
CA GLY A 75 -6.74 -1.21 12.43
C GLY A 75 -6.32 -0.93 10.99
N GLY A 76 -5.09 -0.46 10.81
CA GLY A 76 -4.50 -0.10 9.53
C GLY A 76 -3.98 1.33 9.52
N PHE A 77 -3.15 1.62 8.54
CA PHE A 77 -2.59 2.93 8.26
C PHE A 77 -3.29 3.58 7.09
N GLN A 78 -3.39 4.90 7.15
CA GLN A 78 -3.98 5.73 6.13
C GLN A 78 -2.92 6.16 5.13
N ILE A 79 -3.18 5.84 3.86
CA ILE A 79 -2.37 6.27 2.72
C ILE A 79 -3.13 7.38 2.00
N THR A 80 -2.64 8.60 2.12
CA THR A 80 -3.21 9.78 1.47
C THR A 80 -2.43 10.11 0.20
N PHE A 81 -3.17 10.55 -0.82
CA PHE A 81 -2.61 10.98 -2.10
C PHE A 81 -2.86 12.48 -2.25
N ASP A 82 -1.81 13.28 -2.15
CA ASP A 82 -1.83 14.71 -2.42
C ASP A 82 -1.44 14.95 -3.88
N THR A 83 -2.42 15.34 -4.69
CA THR A 83 -2.26 15.43 -6.15
C THR A 83 -1.58 16.72 -6.59
N GLN A 84 -1.24 17.63 -5.67
CA GLN A 84 -0.54 18.89 -5.96
C GLN A 84 -1.19 19.68 -7.12
N GLY A 85 -2.52 19.78 -7.07
CA GLY A 85 -3.35 20.49 -8.04
C GLY A 85 -3.87 19.64 -9.21
N GLY A 86 -3.61 18.32 -9.23
CA GLY A 86 -4.26 17.39 -10.16
C GLY A 86 -5.63 16.90 -9.67
N SER A 87 -6.30 16.07 -10.48
CA SER A 87 -7.57 15.42 -10.13
C SER A 87 -7.47 14.60 -8.85
N GLN A 88 -8.57 14.55 -8.08
CA GLN A 88 -8.57 13.91 -6.76
C GLN A 88 -8.36 12.39 -6.86
N VAL A 89 -7.51 11.87 -5.97
CA VAL A 89 -7.27 10.43 -5.80
C VAL A 89 -7.75 10.00 -4.42
N ALA A 90 -8.50 8.89 -4.37
CA ALA A 90 -9.05 8.37 -3.12
C ALA A 90 -7.94 7.81 -2.22
N ALA A 91 -8.02 8.13 -0.92
CA ALA A 91 -7.13 7.56 0.08
C ALA A 91 -7.37 6.05 0.24
N GLN A 92 -6.33 5.33 0.63
CA GLN A 92 -6.38 3.89 0.90
C GLN A 92 -6.14 3.61 2.38
N LYS A 93 -6.75 2.54 2.89
CA LYS A 93 -6.52 2.04 4.24
C LYS A 93 -5.93 0.64 4.17
N LEU A 94 -4.67 0.49 4.60
CA LEU A 94 -3.88 -0.73 4.42
C LEU A 94 -3.21 -1.15 5.73
N ARG A 95 -2.89 -2.42 5.87
CA ARG A 95 -2.19 -2.96 7.06
C ARG A 95 -0.67 -2.86 6.89
N TYR A 96 0.02 -2.92 8.02
CA TYR A 96 1.47 -3.03 8.05
C TYR A 96 1.99 -4.14 7.12
N GLY A 97 3.02 -3.83 6.34
CA GLY A 97 3.68 -4.78 5.44
C GLY A 97 2.95 -5.06 4.12
N GLN A 98 1.77 -4.48 3.89
CA GLN A 98 1.07 -4.58 2.60
C GLN A 98 1.66 -3.59 1.58
N LEU A 99 1.52 -3.93 0.29
CA LEU A 99 1.82 -3.00 -0.80
C LEU A 99 0.65 -2.05 -1.02
N VAL A 100 0.95 -0.81 -1.39
CA VAL A 100 -0.06 0.18 -1.81
C VAL A 100 -0.55 -0.18 -3.22
N SER A 101 -1.86 -0.16 -3.45
CA SER A 101 -2.37 -0.35 -4.81
C SER A 101 -2.14 0.92 -5.61
N LYS A 102 -1.51 0.83 -6.80
CA LYS A 102 -1.30 2.01 -7.66
C LYS A 102 -2.67 2.62 -8.01
N PRO A 103 -2.92 3.91 -7.70
CA PRO A 103 -4.16 4.56 -8.09
C PRO A 103 -4.17 4.85 -9.60
N GLU A 104 -5.33 5.24 -10.13
CA GLU A 104 -5.39 5.88 -11.44
C GLU A 104 -4.51 7.13 -11.45
N GLU A 105 -3.87 7.39 -12.59
CA GLU A 105 -2.98 8.53 -12.72
C GLU A 105 -3.81 9.82 -12.66
N PRO A 106 -3.46 10.74 -11.75
CA PRO A 106 -4.17 12.00 -11.67
C PRO A 106 -3.95 12.79 -12.97
N TYR A 107 -4.88 13.67 -13.29
CA TYR A 107 -4.80 14.56 -14.43
C TYR A 107 -4.62 15.99 -13.98
N LYS A 108 -3.65 16.70 -14.58
CA LYS A 108 -3.40 18.13 -14.37
C LYS A 108 -3.20 18.79 -15.74
N PRO A 109 -4.11 19.68 -16.19
CA PRO A 109 -4.00 20.32 -17.49
C PRO A 109 -2.65 21.04 -17.67
N GLY A 110 -1.96 20.78 -18.77
CA GLY A 110 -0.67 21.42 -19.10
C GLY A 110 0.56 20.80 -18.41
N TYR A 111 0.41 19.69 -17.68
CA TYR A 111 1.50 19.02 -17.00
C TYR A 111 1.49 17.50 -17.23
N ASP A 112 2.68 16.92 -17.32
CA ASP A 112 2.90 15.49 -17.39
C ASP A 112 3.18 14.91 -16.00
N PHE A 113 2.43 13.87 -15.63
CA PHE A 113 2.57 13.18 -14.34
C PHE A 113 3.89 12.39 -14.28
N GLN A 114 4.75 12.73 -13.31
CA GLN A 114 6.06 12.08 -13.15
C GLN A 114 6.06 10.93 -12.15
N GLY A 115 5.00 10.81 -11.35
CA GLY A 115 4.88 9.77 -10.32
C GLY A 115 4.55 10.30 -8.95
N TRP A 116 4.47 9.36 -8.01
CA TRP A 116 4.20 9.62 -6.60
C TRP A 116 5.51 9.61 -5.81
N TYR A 117 5.65 10.55 -4.89
CA TYR A 117 6.83 10.72 -4.04
C TYR A 117 6.41 10.71 -2.58
N GLY A 118 7.20 10.07 -1.73
CA GLY A 118 6.95 9.97 -0.30
C GLY A 118 8.21 10.25 0.50
N GLN A 119 8.05 10.43 1.81
CA GLN A 119 9.18 10.54 2.71
C GLN A 119 9.58 9.14 3.20
N ILE A 120 10.66 8.60 2.63
CA ILE A 120 11.22 7.30 3.00
C ILE A 120 12.51 7.58 3.75
N GLU A 121 12.62 7.11 4.99
CA GLU A 121 13.80 7.33 5.86
C GLU A 121 14.18 8.81 6.06
N GLY A 122 13.23 9.73 5.88
CA GLY A 122 13.43 11.17 6.04
C GLY A 122 13.75 11.91 4.74
N GLU A 123 13.99 11.20 3.64
CA GLU A 123 14.28 11.77 2.33
C GLU A 123 13.07 11.67 1.39
N GLU A 124 12.93 12.66 0.51
CA GLU A 124 11.88 12.65 -0.52
C GLU A 124 12.31 11.75 -1.68
N THR A 125 11.65 10.60 -1.80
CA THR A 125 12.00 9.55 -2.77
C THR A 125 10.77 9.13 -3.57
N ALA A 126 10.99 8.73 -4.83
CA ALA A 126 9.94 8.18 -5.67
C ALA A 126 9.38 6.90 -5.04
N TRP A 127 8.05 6.81 -4.91
CA TRP A 127 7.38 5.68 -4.32
C TRP A 127 7.21 4.54 -5.35
N SER A 128 7.77 3.37 -5.04
CA SER A 128 7.59 2.16 -5.85
C SER A 128 6.45 1.30 -5.31
N PHE A 129 5.32 1.28 -6.03
CA PHE A 129 4.14 0.48 -5.65
C PHE A 129 4.39 -1.05 -5.67
N GLU A 130 5.47 -1.50 -6.31
CA GLU A 130 5.80 -2.93 -6.44
C GLU A 130 6.65 -3.45 -5.28
N SER A 131 7.41 -2.58 -4.61
CA SER A 131 8.38 -2.96 -3.58
C SER A 131 8.14 -2.32 -2.23
N GLU A 132 7.64 -1.08 -2.20
CA GLU A 132 7.46 -0.32 -0.97
C GLU A 132 6.24 -0.78 -0.19
N LYS A 133 6.47 -1.04 1.10
CA LYS A 133 5.44 -1.55 2.01
C LYS A 133 4.98 -0.47 2.96
N VAL A 134 3.72 -0.56 3.32
CA VAL A 134 3.13 0.31 4.34
C VAL A 134 3.75 0.00 5.70
N THR A 135 4.45 0.97 6.28
CA THR A 135 5.04 0.90 7.62
C THR A 135 4.34 1.80 8.63
N GLY A 136 3.52 2.74 8.15
CA GLY A 136 2.83 3.77 8.92
C GLY A 136 1.83 4.52 8.05
N ASP A 137 1.24 5.58 8.60
CA ASP A 137 0.50 6.55 7.79
C ASP A 137 1.46 7.23 6.81
N ILE A 138 1.09 7.27 5.54
CA ILE A 138 1.95 7.79 4.47
C ILE A 138 1.14 8.80 3.66
N THR A 139 1.75 9.95 3.39
CA THR A 139 1.25 10.87 2.36
C THR A 139 2.16 10.78 1.15
N LEU A 140 1.57 10.46 0.00
CA LEU A 140 2.24 10.45 -1.29
C LEU A 140 1.88 11.72 -2.05
N TYR A 141 2.89 12.42 -2.53
CA TYR A 141 2.77 13.67 -3.27
C TYR A 141 2.98 13.42 -4.76
N ALA A 142 2.08 13.91 -5.59
CA ALA A 142 2.21 13.87 -7.03
C ALA A 142 3.28 14.87 -7.49
N ARG A 143 4.19 14.42 -8.35
CA ARG A 143 5.12 15.30 -9.06
C ARG A 143 4.72 15.47 -10.52
N TRP A 144 5.01 16.65 -11.04
CA TRP A 144 4.56 17.13 -12.33
C TRP A 144 5.69 17.86 -13.04
N THR A 145 5.77 17.70 -14.36
CA THR A 145 6.63 18.50 -15.24
C THR A 145 5.75 19.25 -16.22
N PRO A 146 5.99 20.53 -16.53
CA PRO A 146 5.26 21.23 -17.60
C PRO A 146 5.29 20.44 -18.90
N ALA A 147 4.16 20.33 -19.59
CA ALA A 147 4.07 19.59 -20.84
C ALA A 147 4.77 20.35 -21.98
N GLN A 148 5.40 19.60 -22.89
CA GLN A 148 5.89 20.12 -24.17
C GLN A 148 4.72 20.15 -25.17
N ILE A 149 4.49 21.32 -25.77
CA ILE A 149 3.38 21.58 -26.67
C ILE A 149 3.92 21.84 -28.07
N THR A 150 3.42 21.07 -29.04
CA THR A 150 3.69 21.30 -30.45
C THR A 150 2.84 22.45 -31.00
N VAL A 151 3.50 23.43 -31.60
CA VAL A 151 2.90 24.58 -32.26
C VAL A 151 3.15 24.45 -33.76
N LYS A 152 2.10 24.49 -34.55
CA LYS A 152 2.17 24.52 -36.01
C LYS A 152 1.86 25.93 -36.51
N PHE A 153 2.26 26.21 -37.73
CA PHE A 153 2.10 27.52 -38.34
C PHE A 153 1.35 27.39 -39.67
N ASP A 154 0.26 28.15 -39.80
CA ASP A 154 -0.43 28.37 -41.07
C ASP A 154 -0.02 29.75 -41.59
N LEU A 155 0.72 29.77 -42.71
CA LEU A 155 1.25 31.00 -43.28
C LEU A 155 0.17 31.84 -43.98
N ASN A 156 -1.06 31.33 -44.15
CA ASN A 156 -2.20 32.05 -44.73
C ASN A 156 -1.84 32.73 -46.08
N GLY A 157 -1.18 31.97 -46.94
CA GLY A 157 -0.70 32.40 -48.26
C GLY A 157 0.58 33.26 -48.23
N GLY A 158 1.26 33.37 -47.09
CA GLY A 158 2.63 33.87 -46.98
C GLY A 158 3.67 32.76 -47.20
N VAL A 159 4.94 33.16 -47.13
CA VAL A 159 6.12 32.28 -47.23
C VAL A 159 7.15 32.62 -46.14
N SER A 160 7.99 31.65 -45.80
CA SER A 160 9.16 31.85 -44.93
C SER A 160 10.19 32.79 -45.57
N GLN A 161 11.21 33.19 -44.82
CA GLN A 161 12.34 33.97 -45.36
C GLN A 161 13.11 33.23 -46.47
N GLU A 162 13.01 31.90 -46.53
CA GLU A 162 13.61 31.06 -47.57
C GLU A 162 12.66 30.81 -48.75
N GLY A 163 11.45 31.39 -48.73
CA GLY A 163 10.44 31.22 -49.78
C GLY A 163 9.63 29.92 -49.70
N SER A 164 9.67 29.20 -48.56
CA SER A 164 8.86 28.00 -48.32
C SER A 164 7.44 28.37 -47.89
N ASP A 165 6.44 27.64 -48.37
CA ASP A 165 5.03 27.76 -47.95
C ASP A 165 4.69 26.91 -46.72
N VAL A 166 5.66 26.13 -46.21
CA VAL A 166 5.53 25.30 -45.01
C VAL A 166 6.65 25.61 -44.02
N LEU A 167 6.29 25.69 -42.73
CA LEU A 167 7.22 25.81 -41.61
C LEU A 167 7.26 24.51 -40.80
N ALA A 168 8.43 24.22 -40.22
CA ALA A 168 8.55 23.14 -39.24
C ALA A 168 7.74 23.49 -37.98
N PRO A 169 7.16 22.48 -37.29
CA PRO A 169 6.56 22.70 -35.98
C PRO A 169 7.59 23.20 -34.97
N MET A 170 7.12 23.96 -33.99
CA MET A 170 7.90 24.46 -32.85
C MET A 170 7.43 23.77 -31.57
N GLU A 171 8.36 23.44 -30.68
CA GLU A 171 8.04 22.91 -29.35
C GLU A 171 8.15 24.02 -28.31
N VAL A 172 7.11 24.21 -27.51
CA VAL A 172 7.07 25.21 -26.43
C VAL A 172 6.68 24.57 -25.10
N THR A 173 7.12 25.14 -23.98
CA THR A 173 6.80 24.64 -22.64
C THR A 173 5.52 25.31 -22.12
N PHE A 174 4.57 24.52 -21.61
CA PHE A 174 3.37 25.06 -20.97
C PHE A 174 3.74 25.98 -19.78
N GLY A 175 3.11 27.16 -19.70
CA GLY A 175 3.36 28.14 -18.65
C GLY A 175 4.61 29.01 -18.85
N GLU A 176 5.40 28.75 -19.88
CA GLU A 176 6.48 29.64 -20.34
C GLU A 176 6.01 30.50 -21.53
N THR A 177 6.84 31.43 -21.99
CA THR A 177 6.53 32.27 -23.15
C THR A 177 6.83 31.55 -24.47
N TYR A 178 6.14 31.91 -25.57
CA TYR A 178 6.41 31.32 -26.89
C TYR A 178 7.86 31.48 -27.36
N GLY A 179 8.56 32.54 -26.94
CA GLY A 179 9.93 32.81 -27.40
C GLY A 179 9.98 33.30 -28.85
N GLU A 180 11.10 33.10 -29.53
CA GLU A 180 11.28 33.61 -30.89
C GLU A 180 10.34 32.91 -31.89
N LEU A 181 9.37 33.67 -32.42
CA LEU A 181 8.43 33.19 -33.43
C LEU A 181 9.00 33.36 -34.84
N PRO A 182 8.66 32.46 -35.79
CA PRO A 182 9.14 32.55 -37.16
C PRO A 182 8.65 33.83 -37.84
N VAL A 183 9.51 34.42 -38.66
CA VAL A 183 9.20 35.59 -39.47
C VAL A 183 8.81 35.14 -40.88
N VAL A 184 7.67 35.65 -41.36
CA VAL A 184 7.11 35.32 -42.67
C VAL A 184 6.87 36.58 -43.49
N SER A 185 6.71 36.42 -44.80
CA SER A 185 6.40 37.52 -45.72
C SER A 185 5.33 37.11 -46.74
N LYS A 186 4.54 38.08 -47.20
CA LYS A 186 3.52 37.88 -48.23
C LYS A 186 3.55 39.06 -49.18
N GLN A 187 3.62 38.78 -50.49
CA GLN A 187 3.76 39.84 -51.49
C GLN A 187 2.56 40.80 -51.44
N GLY A 188 2.84 42.09 -51.24
CA GLY A 188 1.82 43.13 -51.22
C GLY A 188 1.06 43.25 -49.89
N SER A 189 1.49 42.56 -48.83
CA SER A 189 0.87 42.62 -47.50
C SER A 189 1.90 42.90 -46.41
N THR A 190 1.43 43.42 -45.28
CA THR A 190 2.22 43.63 -44.05
C THR A 190 1.88 42.57 -43.02
N PHE A 191 2.90 41.95 -42.41
CA PHE A 191 2.70 40.95 -41.36
C PHE A 191 2.31 41.64 -40.05
N LEU A 192 1.12 41.32 -39.52
CA LEU A 192 0.62 41.86 -38.26
C LEU A 192 1.04 41.03 -37.05
N GLY A 193 1.30 39.74 -37.25
CA GLY A 193 1.67 38.79 -36.21
C GLY A 193 1.05 37.42 -36.43
N TRP A 194 1.33 36.53 -35.48
CA TRP A 194 0.70 35.23 -35.40
C TRP A 194 -0.60 35.34 -34.62
N GLU A 195 -1.69 34.83 -35.14
CA GLU A 195 -3.02 34.89 -34.50
C GLU A 195 -3.46 33.49 -34.07
N TYR A 196 -4.09 33.43 -32.90
CA TYR A 196 -4.84 32.26 -32.45
C TYR A 196 -6.13 32.70 -31.78
N ASP A 197 -7.26 32.12 -32.21
CA ASP A 197 -8.60 32.43 -31.68
C ASP A 197 -8.93 33.94 -31.63
N GLY A 198 -8.44 34.70 -32.63
CA GLY A 198 -8.65 36.15 -32.73
C GLY A 198 -7.71 37.02 -31.89
N GLU A 199 -6.75 36.43 -31.18
CA GLU A 199 -5.73 37.15 -30.42
C GLU A 199 -4.35 37.04 -31.09
N ILE A 200 -3.60 38.15 -31.11
CA ILE A 200 -2.22 38.16 -31.61
C ILE A 200 -1.28 37.59 -30.54
N ILE A 201 -0.60 36.51 -30.89
CA ILE A 201 0.43 35.85 -30.12
C ILE A 201 1.79 36.46 -30.44
N THR A 202 2.50 36.86 -29.40
CA THR A 202 3.85 37.43 -29.46
C THR A 202 4.85 36.52 -28.75
N SER A 203 6.15 36.82 -28.87
CA SER A 203 7.21 36.08 -28.18
C SER A 203 7.05 36.04 -26.67
N ASP A 204 6.43 37.07 -26.09
CA ASP A 204 6.27 37.25 -24.65
C ASP A 204 4.93 36.70 -24.14
N THR A 205 4.08 36.20 -25.04
CA THR A 205 2.80 35.60 -24.68
C THR A 205 3.05 34.26 -23.97
N ILE A 206 2.40 34.04 -22.83
CA ILE A 206 2.52 32.79 -22.06
C ILE A 206 1.67 31.69 -22.72
N VAL A 207 2.25 30.51 -22.90
CA VAL A 207 1.58 29.33 -23.43
C VAL A 207 0.57 28.81 -22.41
N GLN A 208 -0.72 28.96 -22.71
CA GLN A 208 -1.82 28.47 -21.89
C GLN A 208 -2.55 27.27 -22.53
N MET A 209 -2.23 26.94 -23.78
CA MET A 209 -2.81 25.81 -24.49
C MET A 209 -2.16 24.52 -24.02
N THR A 210 -3.00 23.55 -23.64
CA THR A 210 -2.53 22.27 -23.09
C THR A 210 -2.34 21.18 -24.16
N GLY A 211 -2.44 21.55 -25.43
CA GLY A 211 -2.34 20.62 -26.56
C GLY A 211 -1.91 21.31 -27.85
N GLU A 212 -1.69 20.49 -28.88
CA GLU A 212 -1.27 20.96 -30.20
C GLU A 212 -2.24 22.01 -30.75
N HIS A 213 -1.70 23.07 -31.31
CA HIS A 213 -2.47 24.14 -31.93
C HIS A 213 -1.72 24.77 -33.11
N VAL A 214 -2.45 25.54 -33.91
CA VAL A 214 -1.94 26.18 -35.14
C VAL A 214 -2.06 27.69 -35.01
N LEU A 215 -0.94 28.39 -35.06
CA LEU A 215 -0.93 29.84 -35.18
C LEU A 215 -1.07 30.24 -36.66
N THR A 216 -1.95 31.19 -36.95
CA THR A 216 -2.22 31.63 -38.32
C THR A 216 -1.62 33.01 -38.57
N ALA A 217 -0.94 33.20 -39.69
CA ALA A 217 -0.37 34.49 -40.03
C ALA A 217 -1.47 35.51 -40.36
N ALA A 218 -1.47 36.63 -39.62
CA ALA A 218 -2.35 37.77 -39.86
C ALA A 218 -1.66 38.80 -40.77
N TRP A 219 -2.41 39.33 -41.74
CA TRP A 219 -1.91 40.21 -42.79
C TRP A 219 -2.81 41.44 -42.95
N GLU A 220 -2.20 42.61 -43.21
CA GLU A 220 -2.86 43.85 -43.66
C GLU A 220 -2.51 44.17 -45.12
#